data_AF-A0A938SL31-F1
#
_entry.id   AF-A0A938SL31-F1
#
_cell.length_a   1.000
_cell.length_b   1.000
_cell.length_c   1.000
_cell.angle_alpha   90.00
_cell.angle_beta   90.00
_cell.angle_gamma   90.00
#
_symmetry.space_group_name_H-M   'P 1'
#
loop_
_entity.id
_entity.type
_entity.pdbx_description
1 polymer ?
#
loop_
_entity_poly.entity_id
_entity_poly.type
_entity_poly.pdbx_seq_one_letter_code
_entity_poly.pdbx_strand_id
1 'polypeptide(L)'
;MFQDVAAKASRPPSNFLFMSAFLKMQNEKVLPITSFCGLGSERFYVVDPLRDIYQCYEEAGHKQRRVGTFAGGTLKFFALKKRYARRHLGNLPECLRCSVALFCGGGCPALARHAKGSIFQAYCHQNKEFIGQTLKAFFLRKAVETGAH
;
A
#
# COMPACT_ATOMS: atom_id res chain seq x y z
N MET A 1 2.47 -15.31 -13.32
CA MET A 1 1.28 -15.26 -12.44
C MET A 1 0.96 -13.84 -11.95
N PHE A 2 1.79 -13.20 -11.09
CA PHE A 2 1.49 -11.83 -10.61
C PHE A 2 1.54 -10.76 -11.71
N GLN A 3 2.43 -10.90 -12.69
CA GLN A 3 2.53 -9.99 -13.84
C GLN A 3 1.35 -10.14 -14.81
N ASP A 4 0.86 -11.36 -15.04
CA ASP A 4 -0.28 -11.65 -15.91
C ASP A 4 -1.60 -11.09 -15.36
N VAL A 5 -1.76 -11.11 -14.03
CA VAL A 5 -2.91 -10.50 -13.35
C VAL A 5 -2.86 -8.97 -13.42
N ALA A 6 -1.67 -8.37 -13.32
CA ALA A 6 -1.49 -6.93 -13.46
C ALA A 6 -1.84 -6.44 -14.88
N ALA A 7 -1.41 -7.18 -15.91
CA ALA A 7 -1.73 -6.90 -17.31
C ALA A 7 -3.25 -6.96 -17.59
N LYS A 8 -3.97 -7.91 -16.98
CA LYS A 8 -5.43 -8.05 -17.13
C LYS A 8 -6.24 -7.03 -16.33
N ALA A 9 -5.68 -6.49 -15.25
CA ALA A 9 -6.38 -5.55 -14.35
C ALA A 9 -6.14 -4.07 -14.70
N SER A 10 -5.47 -3.77 -15.83
CA SER A 10 -4.94 -2.43 -16.16
C SER A 10 -4.13 -1.83 -15.01
N ARG A 11 -3.47 -2.67 -14.20
CA ARG A 11 -2.63 -2.22 -13.08
C ARG A 11 -1.17 -2.24 -13.52
N PRO A 12 -0.41 -1.17 -13.25
CA PRO A 12 1.02 -1.20 -13.47
C PRO A 12 1.65 -2.36 -12.65
N PRO A 13 2.39 -3.28 -13.28
CA PRO A 13 2.93 -4.48 -12.64
C PRO A 13 4.02 -4.20 -11.60
N SER A 14 4.48 -2.94 -11.47
CA SER A 14 5.49 -2.53 -10.50
C SER A 14 5.25 -1.11 -9.98
N ASN A 15 5.81 -0.80 -8.80
CA ASN A 15 5.78 0.55 -8.22
C ASN A 15 6.41 1.60 -9.15
N PHE A 16 7.41 1.21 -9.96
CA PHE A 16 8.04 2.10 -10.94
C PHE A 16 7.07 2.50 -12.06
N LEU A 17 6.32 1.52 -12.60
CA LEU A 17 5.30 1.80 -13.61
C LEU A 17 4.17 2.66 -13.04
N PHE A 18 3.76 2.44 -11.80
CA PHE A 18 2.82 3.33 -11.09
C PHE A 18 3.35 4.75 -10.97
N MET A 19 4.59 4.92 -10.50
CA MET A 19 5.20 6.24 -10.38
C MET A 19 5.33 6.95 -11.72
N SER A 20 5.73 6.22 -12.78
CA SER A 20 5.82 6.78 -14.13
C SER A 20 4.47 7.22 -14.67
N ALA A 21 3.39 6.47 -14.44
CA ALA A 21 2.04 6.83 -14.83
C ALA A 21 1.51 8.03 -14.02
N PHE A 22 1.78 8.06 -12.71
CA PHE A 22 1.42 9.19 -11.85
C PHE A 22 2.12 10.48 -12.28
N LEU A 23 3.38 10.44 -12.74
CA LEU A 23 4.08 11.61 -13.25
C LEU A 23 3.60 12.02 -14.65
N LYS A 24 3.11 11.06 -15.46
CA LYS A 24 2.46 11.32 -16.75
C LYS A 24 1.03 11.85 -16.63
N MET A 25 0.50 11.91 -15.41
CA MET A 25 -0.83 12.46 -15.10
C MET A 25 -0.97 13.96 -15.46
N GLN A 26 0.13 14.63 -15.85
CA GLN A 26 0.11 15.96 -16.47
C GLN A 26 -0.61 15.98 -17.84
N ASN A 27 -0.54 14.88 -18.60
CA ASN A 27 -1.12 14.77 -19.94
C ASN A 27 -2.25 13.72 -20.03
N GLU A 28 -2.35 12.82 -19.05
CA GLU A 28 -3.35 11.75 -19.03
C GLU A 28 -4.17 11.77 -17.73
N LYS A 29 -5.48 11.51 -17.82
CA LYS A 29 -6.33 11.33 -16.63
C LYS A 29 -6.03 10.00 -15.94
N VAL A 30 -5.03 9.99 -15.06
CA VAL A 30 -4.75 8.86 -14.17
C VAL A 30 -5.46 9.08 -12.84
N LEU A 31 -6.17 8.07 -12.32
CA LEU A 31 -6.71 8.13 -10.96
C LEU A 31 -5.58 7.78 -9.97
N PRO A 32 -5.19 8.69 -9.06
CA PRO A 32 -4.11 8.42 -8.13
C PRO A 32 -4.53 7.31 -7.15
N ILE A 33 -3.76 6.22 -7.11
CA ILE A 33 -3.96 5.17 -6.11
C ILE A 33 -3.36 5.67 -4.80
N THR A 34 -4.21 6.13 -3.88
CA THR A 34 -3.80 6.68 -2.58
C THR A 34 -3.58 5.61 -1.51
N SER A 35 -3.82 4.34 -1.84
CA SER A 35 -3.66 3.20 -0.93
C SER A 35 -2.72 2.16 -1.54
N PHE A 36 -1.52 2.06 -0.98
CA PHE A 36 -0.45 1.16 -1.44
C PHE A 36 -0.49 -0.20 -0.75
N CYS A 37 -0.96 -0.26 0.50
CA CYS A 37 -1.07 -1.49 1.25
C CYS A 37 -2.49 -2.07 1.15
N GLY A 38 -2.59 -3.41 1.10
CA GLY A 38 -3.88 -4.11 1.15
C GLY A 38 -4.53 -4.13 2.54
N LEU A 39 -3.78 -3.86 3.62
CA LEU A 39 -4.32 -3.84 4.97
C LEU A 39 -5.29 -2.67 5.15
N GLY A 40 -6.51 -2.95 5.62
CA GLY A 40 -7.60 -1.99 5.71
C GLY A 40 -8.40 -1.82 4.41
N SER A 41 -7.93 -2.41 3.30
CA SER A 41 -8.69 -2.49 2.05
C SER A 41 -9.67 -3.66 2.07
N GLU A 42 -10.76 -3.55 1.33
CA GLU A 42 -11.69 -4.65 1.11
C GLU A 42 -11.25 -5.58 -0.03
N ARG A 43 -10.15 -5.25 -0.72
CA ARG A 43 -9.70 -5.99 -1.91
C ARG A 43 -8.73 -7.13 -1.59
N PHE A 44 -8.33 -7.29 -0.33
CA PHE A 44 -7.33 -8.28 0.05
C PHE A 44 -7.68 -8.94 1.38
N TYR A 45 -7.82 -10.26 1.34
CA TYR A 45 -7.99 -11.10 2.51
C TYR A 45 -7.13 -12.35 2.37
N VAL A 46 -6.66 -12.84 3.51
CA VAL A 46 -5.96 -14.11 3.66
C VAL A 46 -6.82 -14.98 4.56
N VAL A 47 -7.09 -16.21 4.12
CA VAL A 47 -7.84 -17.19 4.91
C VAL A 47 -6.88 -18.32 5.25
N ASP A 48 -6.74 -18.62 6.53
CA ASP A 48 -5.90 -19.73 6.98
C ASP A 48 -6.67 -21.08 6.98
N PRO A 49 -5.99 -22.23 7.12
CA PRO A 49 -6.65 -23.54 7.18
C PRO A 49 -7.62 -23.72 8.36
N LEU A 50 -7.48 -22.89 9.41
CA LEU A 50 -8.36 -22.88 10.57
C LEU A 50 -9.60 -21.99 10.36
N ARG A 51 -9.74 -21.44 9.14
CA ARG A 51 -10.86 -20.59 8.71
C ARG A 51 -10.87 -19.23 9.42
N ASP A 52 -9.73 -18.78 9.96
CA ASP A 52 -9.57 -17.40 10.40
C ASP A 52 -9.23 -16.52 9.19
N ILE A 53 -9.76 -15.30 9.19
CA ILE A 53 -9.64 -14.33 8.09
C ILE A 53 -8.75 -13.17 8.57
N TYR A 54 -7.77 -12.80 7.75
CA TYR A 54 -6.81 -11.73 7.98
C TYR A 54 -6.79 -10.75 6.78
N GLN A 55 -6.31 -9.53 6.98
CA GLN A 55 -6.14 -8.53 5.90
C GLN A 55 -4.67 -8.33 5.49
N CYS A 56 -3.76 -9.13 6.03
CA CYS A 56 -2.35 -9.08 5.73
C CYS A 56 -1.75 -10.47 5.91
N TYR A 57 -0.91 -10.89 4.96
CA TYR A 57 -0.25 -12.19 5.05
C TYR A 57 0.74 -12.24 6.22
N GLU A 58 1.43 -11.12 6.53
CA GLU A 58 2.31 -10.96 7.71
C GLU A 58 1.55 -11.04 9.06
N GLU A 59 0.22 -10.89 9.04
CA GLU A 59 -0.60 -10.99 10.26
C GLU A 59 -1.28 -12.35 10.43
N ALA A 60 -1.22 -13.23 9.41
CA ALA A 60 -1.82 -14.55 9.46
C ALA A 60 -1.16 -15.42 10.55
N GLY A 61 -1.97 -16.23 11.24
CA GLY A 61 -1.53 -17.06 12.37
C GLY A 61 -1.54 -16.35 13.74
N HIS A 62 -1.60 -15.01 13.77
CA HIS A 62 -1.78 -14.28 15.02
C HIS A 62 -3.26 -14.10 15.34
N LYS A 63 -3.85 -14.99 16.17
CA LYS A 63 -5.29 -14.97 16.50
C LYS A 63 -5.85 -13.61 16.95
N GLN A 64 -5.05 -12.78 17.59
CA GLN A 64 -5.41 -11.42 18.02
C GLN A 64 -5.53 -10.41 16.85
N ARG A 65 -5.01 -10.76 15.67
CA ARG A 65 -5.00 -9.94 14.45
C ARG A 65 -6.02 -10.40 13.40
N ARG A 66 -6.81 -11.44 13.70
CA ARG A 66 -7.86 -11.90 12.80
C ARG A 66 -8.96 -10.85 12.68
N VAL A 67 -9.38 -10.58 11.46
CA VAL A 67 -10.46 -9.63 11.12
C VAL A 67 -11.81 -10.32 10.98
N GLY A 68 -11.83 -11.64 10.93
CA GLY A 68 -13.04 -12.43 10.83
C GLY A 68 -12.77 -13.92 10.89
N THR A 69 -13.81 -14.72 10.71
CA THR A 69 -13.75 -16.18 10.62
C THR A 69 -14.87 -16.67 9.69
N PHE A 70 -14.64 -17.84 9.10
CA PHE A 70 -15.65 -18.57 8.35
C PHE A 70 -16.04 -19.85 9.11
N ALA A 71 -17.27 -19.91 9.60
CA ALA A 71 -17.76 -21.04 10.39
C ALA A 71 -19.21 -21.36 10.01
N GLY A 72 -19.53 -22.64 9.83
CA GLY A 72 -20.90 -23.10 9.53
C GLY A 72 -21.49 -22.47 8.26
N GLY A 73 -20.68 -22.28 7.21
CA GLY A 73 -21.13 -21.64 5.96
C GLY A 73 -21.32 -20.12 6.04
N THR A 74 -21.09 -19.52 7.20
CA THR A 74 -21.30 -18.08 7.43
C THR A 74 -19.97 -17.36 7.62
N LEU A 75 -19.87 -16.18 7.02
CA LEU A 75 -18.73 -15.29 7.20
C LEU A 75 -19.04 -14.26 8.30
N LYS A 76 -18.17 -14.18 9.31
CA LYS A 76 -18.30 -13.24 10.43
C LYS A 76 -17.09 -12.33 10.49
N PHE A 77 -17.30 -11.03 10.35
CA PHE A 77 -16.25 -10.02 10.54
C PHE A 77 -16.25 -9.47 11.97
N PHE A 78 -15.06 -9.20 12.49
CA PHE A 78 -14.82 -8.61 13.80
C PHE A 78 -14.56 -7.10 13.69
N ALA A 79 -14.63 -6.41 14.84
CA ALA A 79 -14.40 -4.96 14.93
C ALA A 79 -13.02 -4.53 14.40
N LEU A 80 -12.04 -5.45 14.41
CA LEU A 80 -10.70 -5.20 13.90
C LEU A 80 -10.70 -4.81 12.41
N LYS A 81 -11.59 -5.39 11.58
CA LYS A 81 -11.77 -4.99 10.17
C LYS A 81 -12.01 -3.49 10.04
N LYS A 82 -12.96 -2.97 10.82
CA LYS A 82 -13.30 -1.52 10.82
C LYS A 82 -12.14 -0.68 11.38
N ARG A 83 -11.40 -1.20 12.36
CA ARG A 83 -10.20 -0.51 12.87
C ARG A 83 -9.11 -0.39 11.79
N TYR A 84 -8.90 -1.42 10.98
CA TYR A 84 -7.90 -1.40 9.92
C TYR A 84 -8.28 -0.43 8.79
N ALA A 85 -9.55 -0.42 8.39
CA ALA A 85 -10.07 0.49 7.37
C ALA A 85 -9.92 1.98 7.75
N ARG A 86 -9.81 2.31 9.05
CA ARG A 86 -9.59 3.68 9.49
C ARG A 86 -8.17 4.17 9.25
N ARG A 87 -7.18 3.31 8.98
CA ARG A 87 -5.80 3.75 8.77
C ARG A 87 -5.66 4.50 7.43
N HIS A 88 -5.11 5.71 7.47
CA HIS A 88 -4.83 6.53 6.28
C HIS A 88 -3.76 7.58 6.58
N LEU A 89 -3.21 8.25 5.55
CA LEU A 89 -2.17 9.28 5.74
C LEU A 89 -2.54 10.38 6.75
N GLY A 90 -3.82 10.79 6.78
CA GLY A 90 -4.32 11.79 7.73
C GLY A 90 -4.19 11.43 9.22
N ASN A 91 -3.99 10.16 9.57
CA ASN A 91 -3.77 9.72 10.95
C ASN A 91 -2.36 9.16 11.18
N LEU A 92 -1.41 9.62 10.37
CA LEU A 92 0.01 9.34 10.47
C LEU A 92 0.79 10.65 10.63
N PRO A 93 1.06 11.11 11.87
CA PRO A 93 1.70 12.41 12.12
C PRO A 93 3.05 12.60 11.42
N GLU A 94 3.85 11.54 11.31
CA GLU A 94 5.13 11.55 10.57
C GLU A 94 4.92 11.77 9.07
N CYS A 95 3.83 11.23 8.50
CA CYS A 95 3.55 11.29 7.07
C CYS A 95 2.92 12.62 6.64
N LEU A 96 2.24 13.33 7.55
CA LEU A 96 1.65 14.66 7.26
C LEU A 96 2.70 15.70 6.85
N ARG A 97 3.95 15.53 7.29
CA ARG A 97 5.09 16.40 6.96
C ARG A 97 6.04 15.81 5.92
N CYS A 98 5.67 14.69 5.29
CA CYS A 98 6.56 13.95 4.39
C CYS A 98 6.27 14.27 2.92
N SER A 99 7.31 14.72 2.20
CA SER A 99 7.23 15.12 0.79
C SER A 99 6.86 13.99 -0.18
N VAL A 100 7.02 12.73 0.23
CA VAL A 100 6.72 11.55 -0.60
C VAL A 100 5.59 10.68 -0.03
N ALA A 101 4.82 11.20 0.93
CA ALA A 101 3.76 10.43 1.61
C ALA A 101 2.72 9.84 0.64
N LEU A 102 2.36 10.60 -0.40
CA LEU A 102 1.41 10.18 -1.44
C LEU A 102 1.96 9.08 -2.37
N PHE A 103 3.26 8.85 -2.38
CA PHE A 103 3.88 7.78 -3.17
C PHE A 103 4.04 6.47 -2.40
N CYS A 104 4.10 6.51 -1.07
CA CYS A 104 4.30 5.30 -0.25
C CYS A 104 3.11 4.95 0.65
N GLY A 105 2.15 5.85 0.84
CA GLY A 105 0.95 5.62 1.65
C GLY A 105 1.21 5.40 3.15
N GLY A 106 2.39 5.78 3.66
CA GLY A 106 2.76 5.57 5.06
C GLY A 106 3.45 4.24 5.36
N GLY A 107 3.82 3.48 4.32
CA GLY A 107 4.61 2.26 4.44
C GLY A 107 3.82 1.04 4.96
N CYS A 108 4.53 0.01 5.41
CA CYS A 108 3.93 -1.27 5.80
C CYS A 108 3.30 -1.20 7.21
N PRO A 109 1.96 -1.37 7.37
CA PRO A 109 1.32 -1.34 8.68
C PRO A 109 1.70 -2.52 9.57
N ALA A 110 1.91 -3.71 8.99
CA ALA A 110 2.30 -4.90 9.75
C ALA A 110 3.69 -4.75 10.38
N LEU A 111 4.65 -4.22 9.61
CA LEU A 111 5.98 -3.88 10.14
C LEU A 111 5.93 -2.74 11.15
N ALA A 112 5.09 -1.72 10.94
CA ALA A 112 4.87 -0.67 11.94
C ALA A 112 4.37 -1.25 13.27
N ARG A 113 3.44 -2.21 13.22
CA ARG A 113 2.97 -2.92 14.40
C ARG A 113 4.07 -3.76 15.04
N HIS A 114 4.85 -4.49 14.26
CA HIS A 114 5.93 -5.33 14.77
C HIS A 114 7.01 -4.50 15.47
N ALA A 115 7.45 -3.39 14.85
CA ALA A 115 8.52 -2.55 15.36
C ALA A 115 8.06 -1.58 16.46
N LYS A 116 6.82 -1.08 16.39
CA LYS A 116 6.34 0.03 17.24
C LYS A 116 5.01 -0.26 17.97
N GLY A 117 4.50 -1.48 17.90
CA GLY A 117 3.30 -1.94 18.61
C GLY A 117 1.96 -1.49 18.01
N SER A 118 1.94 -0.60 17.02
CA SER A 118 0.70 -0.04 16.44
C SER A 118 0.76 0.05 14.92
N ILE A 119 -0.35 -0.32 14.27
CA ILE A 119 -0.53 -0.06 12.84
C ILE A 119 -0.67 1.44 12.57
N PHE A 120 -0.98 2.30 13.54
CA PHE A 120 -1.18 3.75 13.35
C PHE A 120 0.12 4.56 13.43
N GLN A 121 1.24 3.92 13.14
CA GLN A 121 2.54 4.59 13.05
C GLN A 121 3.13 4.39 11.66
N ALA A 122 4.00 5.31 11.24
CA ALA A 122 4.66 5.19 9.95
C ALA A 122 5.79 4.15 10.03
N TYR A 123 6.02 3.42 8.94
CA TYR A 123 7.20 2.57 8.79
C TYR A 123 7.82 2.81 7.41
N CYS A 124 8.78 3.73 7.36
CA CYS A 124 9.31 4.27 6.11
C CYS A 124 10.29 3.33 5.39
N HIS A 125 11.03 2.46 6.11
CA HIS A 125 12.17 1.72 5.56
C HIS A 125 13.04 2.64 4.67
N GLN A 126 13.47 2.16 3.50
CA GLN A 126 14.20 2.91 2.47
C GLN A 126 13.28 3.62 1.46
N ASN A 127 11.96 3.65 1.68
CA ASN A 127 11.01 4.16 0.67
C ASN A 127 11.27 5.62 0.31
N LYS A 128 11.61 6.47 1.30
CA LYS A 128 11.82 7.89 1.05
C LYS A 128 12.99 8.14 0.12
N GLU A 129 14.10 7.46 0.37
CA GLU A 129 15.31 7.57 -0.44
C GLU A 129 15.08 6.98 -1.84
N PHE A 130 14.52 5.77 -1.93
CA PHE A 130 14.26 5.12 -3.21
C PHE A 130 13.31 5.93 -4.10
N ILE A 131 12.22 6.46 -3.54
CA ILE A 131 11.28 7.31 -4.28
C ILE A 131 11.97 8.60 -4.70
N GLY A 132 12.73 9.24 -3.81
CA GLY A 132 13.48 10.46 -4.12
C GLY A 132 14.48 10.27 -5.27
N GLN A 133 15.26 9.18 -5.24
CA GLN A 133 16.20 8.83 -6.30
C GLN A 133 15.48 8.51 -7.62
N THR A 134 14.35 7.78 -7.55
CA THR A 134 13.53 7.45 -8.72
C THR A 134 12.95 8.71 -9.37
N LEU A 135 12.43 9.64 -8.57
CA LEU A 135 11.94 10.93 -9.05
C LEU A 135 13.05 11.74 -9.72
N LYS A 136 14.23 11.82 -9.08
CA LYS A 136 15.40 12.49 -9.65
C LYS A 136 15.78 11.89 -11.01
N ALA A 137 15.90 10.56 -11.09
CA ALA A 137 16.23 9.86 -12.33
C ALA A 137 15.19 10.11 -13.43
N PHE A 138 13.90 10.11 -13.09
CA PHE A 138 12.82 10.41 -14.02
C PHE A 138 12.93 11.83 -14.61
N PHE A 139 13.12 12.84 -13.77
CA PHE A 139 13.23 14.23 -14.24
C PHE A 139 14.50 14.47 -15.07
N LEU A 140 15.63 13.88 -14.67
CA LEU A 140 16.87 13.95 -15.46
C LEU A 140 16.69 13.32 -16.85
N ARG A 141 16.04 12.15 -16.92
CA ARG A 141 15.72 11.50 -18.20
C ARG A 141 14.79 12.36 -19.06
N LYS A 142 13.74 12.94 -18.47
CA LYS A 142 12.81 13.81 -19.19
C LYS A 142 13.52 15.05 -19.75
N ALA A 143 14.41 15.68 -18.98
CA ALA A 143 15.19 16.83 -19.43
C ALA A 143 16.03 16.51 -20.68
N VAL A 144 16.69 15.34 -20.69
CA VAL A 144 17.42 14.82 -21.86
C VAL A 144 16.48 14.56 -23.04
N GLU A 145 15.33 13.91 -22.82
CA GLU A 145 14.35 13.63 -23.87
C GLU A 145 13.70 14.90 -24.47
N THR A 146 13.54 15.97 -23.69
CA THR A 146 12.95 17.24 -24.14
C THR A 146 13.98 18.26 -24.66
N GLY A 147 15.28 17.95 -24.66
CA GLY A 147 16.33 18.87 -25.09
C GLY A 147 16.44 20.14 -24.24
N ALA A 148 15.93 20.11 -23.00
CA ALA A 148 15.97 21.22 -22.07
C ALA A 148 17.33 21.17 -21.34
N HIS A 149 18.30 21.93 -21.86
CA HIS A 149 19.55 22.24 -21.16
C HIS A 149 19.36 23.49 -20.29
#